data_AF-A0A7V4P1X7-F1
#
_entry.id   AF-A0A7V4P1X7-F1
#
_cell.length_a   1.000
_cell.length_b   1.000
_cell.length_c   1.000
_cell.angle_alpha   90.00
_cell.angle_beta   90.00
_cell.angle_gamma   90.00
#
_symmetry.space_group_name_H-M   'P 1'
#
loop_
_entity.id
_entity.type
_entity.pdbx_description
1 polymer ?
#
loop_
_entity_poly.entity_id
_entity_poly.type
_entity_poly.pdbx_seq_one_letter_code
_entity_poly.pdbx_strand_id
1 'polypeptide(L)'
;MDRPNLELPQRVAVARPILDRRGVFFLFVGLAGFAALAWLITRQRVGGASVAAAPGGTLSATALEQVAMRLEDKNLPSAAAEAWSEYLRVAGASDEQRARTHLRIGRLMQAAGRFEEAIDHYYRAEVLAGDRKELLGEDLPLRIRDCFRELGRYGELAREVAERASINAKPGDLTGRQVVAEIGPEKITVAELDRMVSDEIEAMTAAAVGASSEQVAQMRREAAQQLGRPETRAQLLQQVVMRRVLAREARERKLDQAAAYRERLARQSDALLADELTRQVAAERATVTPQDVERYFAANGKRYESKAEGRLARIVCASRDDAQKVVELLDGGAAFDKLAKDKSSDAATRTAGGLLDEPIRGDDTVVPGIGENADLHKRLWSLATGEYTRDPIEVDGVWHVYRMVSKREARLPPLQEIREQVEADCRQARRNEVLMQYVQEVARKHAVSFYPAAVASRPATESP
;
A
#
# COMPACT_ATOMS: atom_id res chain seq x y z
N MET A 1 -11.75 -23.96 40.62
CA MET A 1 -12.53 -24.60 39.54
C MET A 1 -13.81 -23.83 39.44
N ASP A 2 -14.09 -23.24 38.27
CA ASP A 2 -15.41 -23.16 37.64
C ASP A 2 -15.34 -22.22 36.43
N ARG A 3 -15.49 -22.82 35.24
CA ARG A 3 -15.55 -22.13 33.95
C ARG A 3 -16.99 -21.68 33.73
N PRO A 4 -17.26 -20.45 33.23
CA PRO A 4 -18.58 -20.12 32.74
C PRO A 4 -18.81 -20.79 31.39
N ASN A 5 -19.88 -21.59 31.37
CA ASN A 5 -20.44 -22.34 30.25
C ASN A 5 -21.07 -21.35 29.24
N LEU A 6 -20.62 -21.35 27.98
CA LEU A 6 -21.25 -20.60 26.90
C LEU A 6 -22.28 -21.51 26.22
N GLU A 7 -23.55 -21.34 26.58
CA GLU A 7 -24.67 -21.92 25.84
C GLU A 7 -24.90 -21.16 24.52
N LEU A 8 -25.04 -21.92 23.43
CA LEU A 8 -25.36 -21.39 22.10
C LEU A 8 -26.87 -21.10 21.99
N PRO A 9 -27.29 -19.96 21.41
CA PRO A 9 -28.71 -19.67 21.22
C PRO A 9 -29.37 -20.58 20.18
N GLN A 10 -30.62 -20.93 20.49
CA GLN A 10 -31.47 -21.88 19.78
C GLN A 10 -31.85 -21.40 18.37
N ARG A 11 -32.05 -22.39 17.48
CA ARG A 11 -32.48 -22.23 16.08
C ARG A 11 -33.74 -21.36 15.95
N VAL A 12 -33.62 -20.25 15.23
CA VAL A 12 -34.79 -19.50 14.73
C VAL A 12 -35.41 -20.25 13.55
N ALA A 13 -36.73 -20.28 13.55
CA ALA A 13 -37.59 -21.09 12.70
C ALA A 13 -37.44 -20.82 11.19
N VAL A 14 -37.57 -21.92 10.44
CA VAL A 14 -37.63 -21.97 8.97
C VAL A 14 -38.90 -21.28 8.47
N ALA A 15 -38.75 -20.17 7.75
CA ALA A 15 -39.82 -19.61 6.94
C ALA A 15 -40.01 -20.47 5.68
N ARG A 16 -41.23 -20.97 5.48
CA ARG A 16 -41.63 -21.74 4.29
C ARG A 16 -41.69 -20.84 3.05
N PRO A 17 -41.36 -21.35 1.86
CA PRO A 17 -41.51 -20.58 0.62
C PRO A 17 -42.98 -20.48 0.23
N ILE A 18 -43.46 -19.25 -0.01
CA ILE A 18 -44.72 -18.97 -0.69
C ILE A 18 -44.42 -19.02 -2.20
N LEU A 19 -44.74 -20.14 -2.85
CA LEU A 19 -44.79 -20.20 -4.31
C LEU A 19 -46.24 -20.46 -4.73
N ASP A 20 -46.81 -19.45 -5.38
CA ASP A 20 -48.16 -19.45 -5.93
C ASP A 20 -48.26 -20.35 -7.17
N ARG A 21 -49.38 -21.05 -7.29
CA ARG A 21 -49.66 -22.20 -8.16
C ARG A 21 -49.87 -21.84 -9.64
N ARG A 22 -49.44 -20.65 -10.08
CA ARG A 22 -49.60 -20.15 -11.46
C ARG A 22 -48.29 -20.01 -12.25
N GLY A 23 -47.14 -20.29 -11.63
CA GLY A 23 -45.82 -20.35 -12.29
C GLY A 23 -45.38 -21.74 -12.78
N VAL A 24 -46.19 -22.78 -12.59
CA VAL A 24 -45.80 -24.19 -12.87
C VAL A 24 -46.31 -24.70 -14.23
N PHE A 25 -47.11 -23.91 -14.97
CA PHE A 25 -47.68 -24.35 -16.25
C PHE A 25 -46.90 -23.90 -17.50
N PHE A 26 -45.90 -23.02 -17.37
CA PHE A 26 -45.01 -22.64 -18.49
C PHE A 26 -43.67 -23.39 -18.51
N LEU A 27 -43.49 -24.39 -17.63
CA LEU A 27 -42.27 -25.21 -17.57
C LEU A 27 -42.35 -26.55 -18.31
N PHE A 28 -43.44 -26.84 -19.06
CA PHE A 28 -43.63 -28.16 -19.69
C PHE A 28 -43.93 -28.17 -21.19
N VAL A 29 -43.88 -27.03 -21.91
CA VAL A 29 -44.00 -27.00 -23.39
C VAL A 29 -42.69 -26.58 -24.09
N GLY A 30 -41.66 -26.17 -23.33
CA GLY A 30 -40.30 -25.91 -23.85
C GLY A 30 -39.36 -27.12 -23.87
N LEU A 31 -39.83 -28.33 -23.52
CA LEU A 31 -39.00 -29.53 -23.31
C LEU A 31 -39.19 -30.64 -24.36
N ALA A 32 -40.03 -30.44 -25.38
CA ALA A 32 -40.20 -31.38 -26.49
C ALA A 32 -39.46 -30.97 -27.79
N GLY A 33 -38.96 -29.73 -27.89
CA GLY A 33 -38.20 -29.24 -29.06
C GLY A 33 -36.69 -29.49 -29.00
N PHE A 34 -36.13 -29.73 -27.82
CA PHE A 34 -34.67 -29.86 -27.64
C PHE A 34 -34.14 -31.30 -27.67
N ALA A 35 -35.01 -32.31 -27.52
CA ALA A 35 -34.61 -33.72 -27.58
C ALA A 35 -34.38 -34.24 -29.01
N ALA A 36 -34.99 -33.63 -30.03
CA ALA A 36 -34.81 -34.02 -31.43
C ALA A 36 -33.51 -33.47 -32.07
N LEU A 37 -32.95 -32.37 -31.54
CA LEU A 37 -31.70 -31.78 -32.04
C LEU A 37 -30.44 -32.41 -31.41
N ALA A 38 -30.55 -32.97 -30.20
CA ALA A 38 -29.47 -33.69 -29.52
C ALA A 38 -29.24 -35.11 -30.08
N TRP A 39 -30.25 -35.73 -30.71
CA TRP A 39 -30.15 -37.06 -31.34
C TRP A 39 -29.50 -37.00 -32.74
N LEU A 40 -29.59 -35.85 -33.44
CA LEU A 40 -28.94 -35.68 -34.76
C LEU A 40 -27.43 -35.37 -34.64
N ILE A 41 -26.99 -34.75 -33.54
CA ILE A 41 -25.59 -34.37 -33.31
C ILE A 41 -24.76 -35.54 -32.73
N THR A 42 -25.39 -36.53 -32.09
CA THR A 42 -24.71 -37.68 -31.48
C THR A 42 -24.54 -38.89 -32.41
N ARG A 43 -25.17 -38.91 -33.60
CA ARG A 43 -25.06 -40.04 -34.54
C ARG A 43 -23.93 -39.91 -35.58
N GLN A 44 -23.20 -38.78 -35.62
CA GLN A 44 -22.03 -38.62 -36.51
C GLN A 44 -20.68 -38.96 -35.87
N ARG A 45 -20.65 -39.45 -34.62
CA ARG A 45 -19.42 -39.99 -34.01
C ARG A 45 -19.67 -41.40 -33.52
N VAL A 46 -19.58 -42.38 -34.42
CA VAL A 46 -18.94 -43.70 -34.27
C VAL A 46 -19.34 -44.51 -35.50
N GLY A 47 -18.39 -44.74 -36.39
CA GLY A 47 -18.56 -45.54 -37.60
C GLY A 47 -17.39 -45.28 -38.54
N GLY A 48 -16.33 -46.08 -38.40
CA GLY A 48 -15.11 -45.95 -39.18
C GLY A 48 -15.36 -46.06 -40.69
N ALA A 49 -14.83 -45.10 -41.42
CA ALA A 49 -14.42 -45.28 -42.80
C ALA A 49 -12.98 -44.76 -42.90
N SER A 50 -12.07 -45.66 -43.27
CA SER A 50 -10.70 -45.33 -43.68
C SER A 50 -10.77 -44.38 -44.87
N VAL A 51 -10.66 -43.07 -44.62
CA VAL A 51 -10.43 -42.09 -45.68
C VAL A 51 -8.92 -41.95 -45.80
N ALA A 52 -8.39 -42.42 -46.94
CA ALA A 52 -7.01 -42.20 -47.33
C ALA A 52 -6.70 -40.71 -47.27
N ALA A 53 -5.72 -40.34 -46.45
CA ALA A 53 -5.24 -38.97 -46.32
C ALA A 53 -4.62 -38.49 -47.63
N ALA A 54 -5.22 -37.46 -48.24
CA ALA A 54 -4.50 -36.58 -49.14
C ALA A 54 -3.64 -35.60 -48.30
N PRO A 55 -2.43 -35.22 -48.73
CA PRO A 55 -1.50 -34.45 -47.90
C PRO A 55 -1.94 -32.98 -47.85
N GLY A 56 -2.71 -32.61 -46.83
CA GLY A 56 -2.99 -31.21 -46.49
C GLY A 56 -1.73 -30.56 -45.94
N GLY A 57 -1.21 -29.55 -46.65
CA GLY A 57 0.07 -28.91 -46.36
C GLY A 57 0.14 -28.32 -44.95
N THR A 58 0.95 -28.92 -44.10
CA THR A 58 1.40 -28.32 -42.83
C THR A 58 2.19 -27.05 -43.13
N LEU A 59 1.93 -25.97 -42.38
CA LEU A 59 2.75 -24.75 -42.44
C LEU A 59 4.23 -25.12 -42.22
N SER A 60 5.14 -24.41 -42.90
CA SER A 60 6.57 -24.61 -42.67
C SER A 60 6.95 -24.20 -41.25
N ALA A 61 8.05 -24.75 -40.72
CA ALA A 61 8.55 -24.38 -39.38
C ALA A 61 8.72 -22.84 -39.24
N THR A 62 9.24 -22.17 -40.26
CA THR A 62 9.39 -20.71 -40.27
C THR A 62 8.04 -19.98 -40.22
N ALA A 63 7.02 -20.49 -40.90
CA ALA A 63 5.69 -19.90 -40.85
C ALA A 63 5.03 -20.11 -39.48
N LEU A 64 5.20 -21.28 -38.87
CA LEU A 64 4.70 -21.58 -37.52
C LEU A 64 5.37 -20.71 -36.44
N GLU A 65 6.68 -20.50 -36.55
CA GLU A 65 7.42 -19.59 -35.68
C GLU A 65 6.88 -18.15 -35.77
N GLN A 66 6.65 -17.64 -36.99
CA GLN A 66 6.07 -16.31 -37.18
C GLN A 66 4.65 -16.20 -36.61
N VAL A 67 3.83 -17.24 -36.77
CA VAL A 67 2.48 -17.30 -36.19
C VAL A 67 2.58 -17.25 -34.67
N ALA A 68 3.44 -18.07 -34.07
CA ALA A 68 3.59 -18.16 -32.63
C ALA A 68 4.07 -16.82 -32.02
N MET A 69 5.07 -16.17 -32.64
CA MET A 69 5.55 -14.85 -32.20
C MET A 69 4.45 -13.78 -32.27
N ARG A 70 3.66 -13.73 -33.35
CA ARG A 70 2.56 -12.76 -33.46
C ARG A 70 1.49 -12.99 -32.40
N LEU A 71 1.22 -14.24 -32.03
CA LEU A 71 0.25 -14.57 -30.98
C LEU A 71 0.75 -14.13 -29.60
N GLU A 72 2.06 -14.23 -29.33
CA GLU A 72 2.66 -13.68 -28.11
C GLU A 72 2.57 -12.15 -28.06
N ASP A 73 2.86 -11.47 -29.18
CA ASP A 73 2.76 -10.00 -29.26
C ASP A 73 1.33 -9.50 -29.00
N LYS A 74 0.32 -10.33 -29.28
CA LYS A 74 -1.09 -10.06 -28.99
C LYS A 74 -1.52 -10.53 -27.60
N ASN A 75 -0.60 -11.04 -26.79
CA ASN A 75 -0.84 -11.56 -25.45
C ASN A 75 -1.89 -12.68 -25.43
N LEU A 76 -1.79 -13.62 -26.38
CA LEU A 76 -2.67 -14.79 -26.51
C LEU A 76 -1.91 -16.08 -26.12
N PRO A 77 -1.66 -16.32 -24.82
CA PRO A 77 -0.71 -17.33 -24.37
C PRO A 77 -1.08 -18.77 -24.76
N SER A 78 -2.36 -19.15 -24.66
CA SER A 78 -2.81 -20.50 -25.05
C SER A 78 -2.59 -20.78 -26.53
N ALA A 79 -2.97 -19.84 -27.40
CA ALA A 79 -2.83 -19.98 -28.85
C ALA A 79 -1.35 -19.96 -29.28
N ALA A 80 -0.53 -19.11 -28.65
CA ALA A 80 0.90 -19.08 -28.88
C ALA A 80 1.58 -20.39 -28.49
N ALA A 81 1.21 -20.97 -27.34
CA ALA A 81 1.74 -22.25 -26.86
C ALA A 81 1.42 -23.40 -27.81
N GLU A 82 0.22 -23.43 -28.39
CA GLU A 82 -0.20 -24.42 -29.40
C GLU A 82 0.63 -24.28 -30.69
N ALA A 83 0.82 -23.05 -31.19
CA ALA A 83 1.63 -22.80 -32.38
C ALA A 83 3.10 -23.21 -32.18
N TRP A 84 3.69 -22.94 -31.01
CA TRP A 84 5.05 -23.41 -30.68
C TRP A 84 5.14 -24.93 -30.54
N SER A 85 4.10 -25.57 -30.04
CA SER A 85 4.04 -27.04 -29.95
C SER A 85 3.97 -27.68 -31.34
N GLU A 86 3.23 -27.06 -32.27
CA GLU A 86 3.20 -27.49 -33.68
C GLU A 86 4.55 -27.24 -34.36
N TYR A 87 5.17 -26.08 -34.11
CA TYR A 87 6.53 -25.78 -34.56
C TYR A 87 7.52 -26.88 -34.15
N LEU A 88 7.50 -27.32 -32.89
CA LEU A 88 8.37 -28.39 -32.40
C LEU A 88 8.19 -29.74 -33.10
N ARG A 89 6.99 -30.00 -33.65
CA ARG A 89 6.69 -31.24 -34.37
C ARG A 89 7.23 -31.26 -35.79
N VAL A 90 7.37 -30.09 -36.40
CA VAL A 90 7.76 -29.93 -37.81
C VAL A 90 9.22 -29.45 -37.93
N ALA A 91 9.73 -28.71 -36.95
CA ALA A 91 11.10 -28.24 -36.92
C ALA A 91 12.06 -29.38 -36.60
N GLY A 92 13.06 -29.60 -37.47
CA GLY A 92 14.23 -30.43 -37.18
C GLY A 92 15.19 -29.74 -36.19
N ALA A 93 14.68 -29.40 -35.01
CA ALA A 93 15.38 -28.58 -34.02
C ALA A 93 16.38 -29.41 -33.20
N SER A 94 17.52 -28.80 -32.84
CA SER A 94 18.50 -29.38 -31.92
C SER A 94 17.93 -29.51 -30.50
N ASP A 95 18.53 -30.34 -29.64
CA ASP A 95 18.13 -30.46 -28.23
C ASP A 95 18.10 -29.12 -27.50
N GLU A 96 19.06 -28.24 -27.80
CA GLU A 96 19.10 -26.90 -27.25
C GLU A 96 17.91 -26.05 -27.69
N GLN A 97 17.59 -26.07 -28.98
CA GLN A 97 16.42 -25.34 -29.51
C GLN A 97 15.12 -25.91 -28.95
N ARG A 98 15.01 -27.24 -28.82
CA ARG A 98 13.86 -27.89 -28.22
C ARG A 98 13.71 -27.55 -26.74
N ALA A 99 14.81 -27.53 -25.97
CA ALA A 99 14.81 -27.15 -24.56
C ALA A 99 14.30 -25.71 -24.37
N ARG A 100 14.85 -24.75 -25.12
CA ARG A 100 14.42 -23.33 -25.06
C ARG A 100 12.96 -23.16 -25.47
N THR A 101 12.52 -23.88 -26.50
CA THR A 101 11.14 -23.78 -26.98
C THR A 101 10.16 -24.41 -25.99
N HIS A 102 10.50 -25.54 -25.37
CA HIS A 102 9.69 -26.12 -24.28
C HIS A 102 9.62 -25.19 -23.06
N LEU A 103 10.71 -24.55 -22.67
CA LEU A 103 10.69 -23.52 -21.62
C LEU A 103 9.74 -22.37 -21.97
N ARG A 104 9.76 -21.90 -23.22
CA ARG A 104 8.86 -20.85 -23.72
C ARG A 104 7.39 -21.29 -23.67
N ILE A 105 7.09 -22.50 -24.15
CA ILE A 105 5.73 -23.08 -24.08
C ILE A 105 5.27 -23.20 -22.62
N GLY A 106 6.12 -23.69 -21.72
CA GLY A 106 5.80 -23.81 -20.30
C GLY A 106 5.43 -22.46 -19.67
N ARG A 107 6.17 -21.39 -20.00
CA ARG A 107 5.87 -20.02 -19.55
C ARG A 107 4.52 -19.51 -20.08
N LEU A 108 4.21 -19.79 -21.34
CA LEU A 108 2.93 -19.42 -21.94
C LEU A 108 1.77 -20.20 -21.33
N MET A 109 1.91 -21.51 -21.12
CA MET A 109 0.89 -22.34 -20.46
C MET A 109 0.66 -21.91 -19.00
N GLN A 110 1.73 -21.55 -18.27
CA GLN A 110 1.61 -21.01 -16.92
C GLN A 110 0.86 -19.67 -16.91
N ALA A 111 1.17 -18.76 -17.85
CA ALA A 111 0.44 -17.50 -18.02
C ALA A 111 -1.03 -17.69 -18.39
N ALA A 112 -1.35 -18.79 -19.09
CA ALA A 112 -2.72 -19.19 -19.41
C ALA A 112 -3.46 -19.92 -18.26
N GLY A 113 -2.82 -20.13 -17.10
CA GLY A 113 -3.39 -20.88 -15.98
C GLY A 113 -3.44 -22.40 -16.18
N ARG A 114 -2.77 -22.93 -17.21
CA ARG A 114 -2.69 -24.36 -17.54
C ARG A 114 -1.47 -24.99 -16.86
N PHE A 115 -1.48 -25.02 -15.53
CA PHE A 115 -0.31 -25.34 -14.72
C PHE A 115 0.21 -26.78 -14.87
N GLU A 116 -0.66 -27.77 -15.11
CA GLU A 116 -0.23 -29.15 -15.33
C GLU A 116 0.59 -29.30 -16.61
N GLU A 117 0.15 -28.66 -17.68
CA GLU A 117 0.83 -28.66 -18.98
C GLU A 117 2.12 -27.83 -18.95
N ALA A 118 2.13 -26.75 -18.16
CA ALA A 118 3.34 -25.98 -17.92
C ALA A 118 4.44 -26.84 -17.26
N ILE A 119 4.08 -27.65 -16.26
CA ILE A 119 5.02 -28.55 -15.58
C ILE A 119 5.59 -29.60 -16.54
N ASP A 120 4.76 -30.23 -17.39
CA ASP A 120 5.25 -31.18 -18.40
C ASP A 120 6.31 -30.55 -19.31
N HIS A 121 6.03 -29.35 -19.83
CA HIS A 121 6.96 -28.64 -20.69
C HIS A 121 8.24 -28.18 -19.96
N TYR A 122 8.15 -27.79 -18.70
CA TYR A 122 9.32 -27.47 -17.88
C TYR A 122 10.22 -28.68 -17.67
N TYR A 123 9.68 -29.85 -17.34
CA TYR A 123 10.48 -31.06 -17.21
C TYR A 123 11.08 -31.52 -18.53
N ARG A 124 10.34 -31.42 -19.64
CA ARG A 124 10.91 -31.69 -20.98
C ARG A 124 12.09 -30.77 -21.29
N ALA A 125 11.98 -29.50 -20.95
CA ALA A 125 13.07 -28.55 -21.12
C ALA A 125 14.31 -28.95 -20.30
N GLU A 126 14.12 -29.34 -19.03
CA GLU A 126 15.21 -29.81 -18.17
C GLU A 126 15.93 -31.04 -18.72
N VAL A 127 15.16 -32.03 -19.15
CA VAL A 127 15.71 -33.28 -19.70
C VAL A 127 16.51 -33.01 -20.99
N LEU A 128 16.01 -32.15 -21.87
CA LEU A 128 16.68 -31.82 -23.14
C LEU A 128 17.92 -30.93 -22.97
N ALA A 129 17.93 -30.07 -21.95
CA ALA A 129 19.11 -29.26 -21.62
C ALA A 129 20.27 -30.14 -21.13
N GLY A 130 19.97 -31.18 -20.35
CA GLY A 130 20.97 -32.03 -19.72
C GLY A 130 21.86 -31.22 -18.78
N ASP A 131 23.18 -31.29 -18.98
CA ASP A 131 24.15 -30.53 -18.18
C ASP A 131 24.19 -29.02 -18.50
N ARG A 132 23.59 -28.60 -19.61
CA ARG A 132 23.56 -27.19 -20.08
C ARG A 132 22.45 -26.39 -19.39
N LYS A 133 22.49 -26.32 -18.06
CA LYS A 133 21.44 -25.69 -17.24
C LYS A 133 21.29 -24.18 -17.52
N GLU A 134 22.31 -23.53 -18.05
CA GLU A 134 22.28 -22.13 -18.49
C GLU A 134 21.20 -21.83 -19.55
N LEU A 135 20.74 -22.86 -20.28
CA LEU A 135 19.68 -22.72 -21.29
C LEU A 135 18.28 -22.47 -20.70
N LEU A 136 18.10 -22.76 -19.41
CA LEU A 136 16.78 -22.85 -18.77
C LEU A 136 16.40 -21.63 -17.94
N GLY A 137 17.37 -20.75 -17.67
CA GLY A 137 17.22 -19.64 -16.74
C GLY A 137 17.22 -20.11 -15.27
N GLU A 138 17.69 -19.25 -14.38
CA GLU A 138 17.76 -19.55 -12.94
C GLU A 138 16.37 -19.64 -12.28
N ASP A 139 15.32 -19.18 -12.96
CA ASP A 139 13.95 -19.09 -12.44
C ASP A 139 13.11 -20.36 -12.67
N LEU A 140 13.57 -21.32 -13.47
CA LEU A 140 12.81 -22.54 -13.78
C LEU A 140 12.38 -23.35 -12.53
N PRO A 141 13.26 -23.59 -11.53
CA PRO A 141 12.84 -24.29 -10.31
C PRO A 141 11.73 -23.55 -9.56
N LEU A 142 11.75 -22.22 -9.56
CA LEU A 142 10.70 -21.41 -8.92
C LEU A 142 9.38 -21.53 -9.68
N ARG A 143 9.41 -21.49 -11.02
CA ARG A 143 8.21 -21.65 -11.85
C ARG A 143 7.50 -22.98 -11.66
N ILE A 144 8.26 -24.07 -11.57
CA ILE A 144 7.70 -25.41 -11.30
C ILE A 144 7.05 -25.44 -9.90
N ARG A 145 7.73 -24.87 -8.89
CA ARG A 145 7.18 -24.76 -7.53
C ARG A 145 5.88 -23.94 -7.50
N ASP A 146 5.83 -22.85 -8.24
CA ASP A 146 4.65 -21.99 -8.35
C ASP A 146 3.49 -22.74 -9.01
N CYS A 147 3.74 -23.50 -10.08
CA CYS A 147 2.72 -24.33 -10.72
C CYS A 147 2.13 -25.37 -9.76
N PHE A 148 2.96 -26.07 -8.98
CA PHE A 148 2.45 -27.01 -7.97
C PHE A 148 1.67 -26.32 -6.84
N ARG A 149 2.05 -25.08 -6.49
CA ARG A 149 1.33 -24.28 -5.49
C ARG A 149 -0.06 -23.90 -5.98
N GLU A 150 -0.17 -23.43 -7.22
CA GLU A 150 -1.45 -23.06 -7.85
C GLU A 150 -2.37 -24.27 -8.04
N LEU A 151 -1.81 -25.44 -8.30
CA LEU A 151 -2.56 -26.71 -8.37
C LEU A 151 -2.95 -27.28 -6.99
N GLY A 152 -2.49 -26.68 -5.89
CA GLY A 152 -2.70 -27.23 -4.54
C GLY A 152 -1.99 -28.58 -4.31
N ARG A 153 -1.04 -28.97 -5.17
CA ARG A 153 -0.32 -30.26 -5.13
C ARG A 153 0.91 -30.19 -4.23
N TYR A 154 0.70 -29.86 -2.96
CA TYR A 154 1.77 -29.62 -1.99
C TYR A 154 2.65 -30.85 -1.70
N GLY A 155 2.14 -32.07 -1.91
CA GLY A 155 2.94 -33.29 -1.79
C GLY A 155 3.98 -33.47 -2.90
N GLU A 156 3.65 -33.06 -4.13
CA GLU A 156 4.61 -33.03 -5.25
C GLU A 156 5.62 -31.91 -5.06
N LEU A 157 5.15 -30.72 -4.66
CA LEU A 157 6.00 -29.57 -4.34
C LEU A 157 7.09 -29.92 -3.33
N ALA A 158 6.74 -30.67 -2.28
CA ALA A 158 7.69 -31.06 -1.24
C ALA A 158 8.75 -32.04 -1.74
N ARG A 159 8.36 -33.00 -2.60
CA ARG A 159 9.30 -33.93 -3.25
C ARG A 159 10.24 -33.19 -4.19
N GLU A 160 9.70 -32.28 -4.99
CA GLU A 160 10.45 -31.43 -5.91
C GLU A 160 11.52 -30.59 -5.20
N VAL A 161 11.16 -29.98 -4.06
CA VAL A 161 12.10 -29.20 -3.24
C VAL A 161 13.17 -30.10 -2.62
N ALA A 162 12.80 -31.27 -2.11
CA ALA A 162 13.73 -32.21 -1.50
C ALA A 162 14.74 -32.78 -2.52
N GLU A 163 14.28 -33.15 -3.71
CA GLU A 163 15.09 -33.70 -4.78
C GLU A 163 16.07 -32.68 -5.35
N ARG A 164 15.66 -31.42 -5.54
CA ARG A 164 16.57 -30.37 -6.01
C ARG A 164 17.57 -29.92 -4.95
N ALA A 165 17.19 -29.97 -3.68
CA ALA A 165 18.08 -29.62 -2.57
C ALA A 165 19.20 -30.66 -2.35
N SER A 166 18.95 -31.94 -2.64
CA SER A 166 19.95 -33.00 -2.51
C SER A 166 21.00 -32.98 -3.63
N ILE A 167 20.67 -32.46 -4.80
CA ILE A 167 21.54 -32.46 -5.99
C ILE A 167 22.60 -31.32 -6.00
N ASN A 168 22.39 -30.21 -5.27
CA ASN A 168 23.21 -28.99 -5.39
C ASN A 168 23.98 -28.57 -4.10
N ALA A 169 24.34 -29.49 -3.20
CA ALA A 169 24.95 -29.11 -1.92
C ALA A 169 26.48 -28.84 -2.00
N LYS A 170 26.91 -27.58 -1.76
CA LYS A 170 28.29 -27.22 -1.34
C LYS A 170 28.41 -27.16 0.20
N PRO A 171 29.56 -27.54 0.80
CA PRO A 171 29.75 -27.47 2.25
C PRO A 171 29.94 -26.01 2.71
N GLY A 172 29.09 -25.53 3.62
CA GLY A 172 29.16 -24.18 4.21
C GLY A 172 27.84 -23.39 4.21
N ASP A 173 26.86 -23.81 3.42
CA ASP A 173 25.59 -23.10 3.20
C ASP A 173 24.45 -23.67 4.09
N LEU A 174 24.69 -23.72 5.40
CA LEU A 174 23.81 -24.41 6.36
C LEU A 174 22.77 -23.49 7.00
N THR A 175 23.03 -22.18 7.10
CA THR A 175 22.09 -21.20 7.69
C THR A 175 20.87 -20.96 6.80
N GLY A 176 21.04 -20.87 5.47
CA GLY A 176 19.92 -20.71 4.52
C GLY A 176 18.98 -21.93 4.42
N ARG A 177 19.45 -23.09 4.91
CA ARG A 177 18.69 -24.36 4.98
C ARG A 177 18.08 -24.63 6.34
N GLN A 178 18.43 -23.84 7.37
CA GLN A 178 17.90 -24.02 8.71
C GLN A 178 16.39 -23.71 8.71
N VAL A 179 15.60 -24.69 9.12
CA VAL A 179 14.14 -24.58 9.19
C VAL A 179 13.76 -23.87 10.48
N VAL A 180 12.92 -22.84 10.37
CA VAL A 180 12.39 -22.06 11.50
C VAL A 180 10.92 -22.36 11.79
N ALA A 181 10.18 -22.90 10.82
CA ALA A 181 8.82 -23.40 11.02
C ALA A 181 8.45 -24.45 9.96
N GLU A 182 7.50 -25.32 10.30
CA GLU A 182 6.93 -26.32 9.39
C GLU A 182 5.40 -26.26 9.41
N ILE A 183 4.77 -26.31 8.24
CA ILE A 183 3.31 -26.35 8.06
C ILE A 183 2.99 -27.61 7.24
N GLY A 184 2.93 -28.76 7.93
CA GLY A 184 2.88 -30.06 7.26
C GLY A 184 4.13 -30.26 6.39
N PRO A 185 3.99 -30.41 5.06
CA PRO A 185 5.15 -30.61 4.18
C PRO A 185 5.90 -29.31 3.83
N GLU A 186 5.35 -28.14 4.15
CA GLU A 186 5.96 -26.85 3.85
C GLU A 186 6.95 -26.45 4.95
N LYS A 187 8.18 -26.12 4.56
CA LYS A 187 9.24 -25.66 5.48
C LYS A 187 9.51 -24.19 5.23
N ILE A 188 9.52 -23.39 6.29
CA ILE A 188 9.99 -22.00 6.25
C ILE A 188 11.43 -22.01 6.76
N THR A 189 12.37 -21.55 5.92
CA THR A 189 13.78 -21.46 6.30
C THR A 189 14.16 -20.08 6.84
N VAL A 190 15.32 -19.96 7.49
CA VAL A 190 15.88 -18.67 7.92
C VAL A 190 15.97 -17.69 6.73
N ALA A 191 16.44 -18.15 5.57
CA ALA A 191 16.55 -17.31 4.37
C ALA A 191 15.19 -16.88 3.79
N GLU A 192 14.13 -17.66 3.99
CA GLU A 192 12.78 -17.25 3.64
C GLU A 192 12.23 -16.22 4.63
N LEU A 193 12.50 -16.38 5.92
CA LEU A 193 12.15 -15.39 6.94
C LEU A 193 12.88 -14.06 6.72
N ASP A 194 14.16 -14.09 6.34
CA ASP A 194 14.93 -12.90 5.98
C ASP A 194 14.33 -12.14 4.81
N ARG A 195 13.90 -12.87 3.77
CA ARG A 195 13.17 -12.27 2.64
C ARG A 195 11.86 -11.64 3.06
N MET A 196 11.07 -12.30 3.91
CA MET A 196 9.82 -11.74 4.44
C MET A 196 10.06 -10.45 5.24
N VAL A 197 11.13 -10.40 6.04
CA VAL A 197 11.53 -9.18 6.76
C VAL A 197 11.88 -8.07 5.77
N SER A 198 12.65 -8.38 4.72
CA SER A 198 12.99 -7.42 3.68
C SER A 198 11.75 -6.87 2.95
N ASP A 199 10.81 -7.75 2.59
CA ASP A 199 9.56 -7.38 1.92
C ASP A 199 8.70 -6.47 2.80
N GLU A 200 8.64 -6.74 4.11
CA GLU A 200 7.92 -5.90 5.07
C GLU A 200 8.56 -4.51 5.21
N ILE A 201 9.90 -4.42 5.24
CA ILE A 201 10.62 -3.14 5.25
C ILE A 201 10.31 -2.32 4.00
N GLU A 202 10.35 -2.95 2.82
CA GLU A 202 9.99 -2.28 1.58
C GLU A 202 8.53 -1.84 1.58
N ALA A 203 7.59 -2.66 2.05
CA ALA A 203 6.19 -2.29 2.15
C ALA A 203 5.96 -1.09 3.10
N MET A 204 6.62 -1.08 4.27
CA MET A 204 6.54 0.04 5.22
C MET A 204 7.10 1.34 4.64
N THR A 205 8.13 1.25 3.81
CA THR A 205 8.82 2.42 3.27
C THR A 205 8.31 2.87 1.91
N ALA A 206 7.62 2.00 1.17
CA ALA A 206 6.96 2.33 -0.10
C ALA A 206 5.87 3.40 0.06
N ALA A 207 5.25 3.48 1.24
CA ALA A 207 4.23 4.48 1.56
C ALA A 207 4.79 5.89 1.85
N ALA A 208 6.12 6.07 1.94
CA ALA A 208 6.78 7.34 2.27
C ALA A 208 6.83 8.33 1.09
N VAL A 209 5.67 8.59 0.47
CA VAL A 209 5.52 9.44 -0.71
C VAL A 209 5.84 10.90 -0.36
N GLY A 210 7.05 11.39 -0.66
CA GLY A 210 7.46 12.81 -0.45
C GLY A 210 8.70 13.01 0.38
N ALA A 211 9.08 11.96 1.11
CA ALA A 211 10.35 11.90 1.79
C ALA A 211 11.52 12.00 0.78
N SER A 212 12.62 12.60 1.22
CA SER A 212 13.88 12.59 0.49
C SER A 212 14.48 11.17 0.44
N SER A 213 15.40 10.92 -0.49
CA SER A 213 16.13 9.65 -0.55
C SER A 213 16.84 9.31 0.76
N GLU A 214 17.37 10.32 1.45
CA GLU A 214 18.02 10.18 2.75
C GLU A 214 17.01 9.82 3.85
N GLN A 215 15.84 10.46 3.88
CA GLN A 215 14.77 10.14 4.82
C GLN A 215 14.26 8.72 4.61
N VAL A 216 14.05 8.28 3.37
CA VAL A 216 13.66 6.89 3.05
C VAL A 216 14.76 5.91 3.46
N ALA A 217 16.03 6.22 3.19
CA ALA A 217 17.14 5.39 3.63
C ALA A 217 17.23 5.29 5.16
N GLN A 218 16.92 6.38 5.88
CA GLN A 218 16.86 6.39 7.33
C GLN A 218 15.71 5.52 7.85
N MET A 219 14.50 5.66 7.30
CA MET A 219 13.35 4.81 7.64
C MET A 219 13.65 3.33 7.39
N ARG A 220 14.29 2.98 6.27
CA ARG A 220 14.73 1.60 5.99
C ARG A 220 15.69 1.08 7.04
N ARG A 221 16.66 1.90 7.47
CA ARG A 221 17.62 1.51 8.54
C ARG A 221 16.92 1.26 9.87
N GLU A 222 16.02 2.15 10.27
CA GLU A 222 15.25 2.02 11.51
C GLU A 222 14.34 0.79 11.50
N ALA A 223 13.62 0.59 10.39
CA ALA A 223 12.78 -0.60 10.19
C ALA A 223 13.62 -1.88 10.21
N ALA A 224 14.79 -1.90 9.55
CA ALA A 224 15.71 -3.03 9.57
C ALA A 224 16.22 -3.35 10.98
N GLN A 225 16.54 -2.33 11.79
CA GLN A 225 16.94 -2.53 13.19
C GLN A 225 15.80 -3.09 14.03
N GLN A 226 14.57 -2.62 13.84
CA GLN A 226 13.41 -3.05 14.60
C GLN A 226 12.96 -4.47 14.23
N LEU A 227 12.80 -4.75 12.93
CA LEU A 227 12.38 -6.03 12.39
C LEU A 227 13.51 -7.08 12.43
N GLY A 228 14.76 -6.65 12.59
CA GLY A 228 15.91 -7.54 12.78
C GLY A 228 16.01 -8.14 14.19
N ARG A 229 15.30 -7.60 15.19
CA ARG A 229 15.36 -8.13 16.57
C ARG A 229 14.77 -9.55 16.64
N PRO A 230 15.39 -10.48 17.40
CA PRO A 230 14.94 -11.87 17.48
C PRO A 230 13.45 -12.03 17.82
N GLU A 231 12.95 -11.21 18.75
CA GLU A 231 11.56 -11.24 19.20
C GLU A 231 10.60 -10.80 18.09
N THR A 232 10.92 -9.71 17.39
CA THR A 232 10.13 -9.21 16.26
C THR A 232 10.11 -10.21 15.11
N ARG A 233 11.25 -10.84 14.81
CA ARG A 233 11.36 -11.90 13.78
C ARG A 233 10.50 -13.11 14.13
N ALA A 234 10.50 -13.53 15.40
CA ALA A 234 9.68 -14.62 15.87
C ALA A 234 8.17 -14.29 15.77
N GLN A 235 7.77 -13.06 16.10
CA GLN A 235 6.40 -12.59 15.94
C GLN A 235 5.95 -12.57 14.47
N LEU A 236 6.79 -12.05 13.56
CA LEU A 236 6.52 -12.06 12.13
C LEU A 236 6.35 -13.50 11.61
N LEU A 237 7.26 -14.40 12.01
CA LEU A 237 7.18 -15.82 11.66
C LEU A 237 5.86 -16.44 12.14
N GLN A 238 5.46 -16.18 13.39
CA GLN A 238 4.20 -16.67 13.94
C GLN A 238 2.99 -16.15 13.16
N GLN A 239 2.98 -14.86 12.80
CA GLN A 239 1.91 -14.25 12.00
C GLN A 239 1.83 -14.88 10.59
N VAL A 240 2.97 -15.10 9.95
CA VAL A 240 3.04 -15.75 8.63
C VAL A 240 2.50 -17.19 8.69
N VAL A 241 2.95 -17.97 9.69
CA VAL A 241 2.48 -19.35 9.89
C VAL A 241 0.98 -19.37 10.12
N MET A 242 0.47 -18.55 11.03
CA MET A 242 -0.97 -18.45 11.32
C MET A 242 -1.77 -18.12 10.05
N ARG A 243 -1.33 -17.12 9.28
CA ARG A 243 -1.99 -16.72 8.02
C ARG A 243 -2.00 -17.85 7.00
N ARG A 244 -0.90 -18.59 6.84
CA ARG A 244 -0.79 -19.72 5.89
C ARG A 244 -1.72 -20.87 6.28
N VAL A 245 -1.76 -21.22 7.57
CA VAL A 245 -2.67 -22.27 8.09
C VAL A 245 -4.13 -21.90 7.85
N LEU A 246 -4.53 -20.68 8.21
CA LEU A 246 -5.91 -20.20 7.98
C LEU A 246 -6.26 -20.11 6.49
N ALA A 247 -5.33 -19.67 5.65
CA ALA A 247 -5.54 -19.60 4.20
C ALA A 247 -5.70 -21.00 3.58
N ARG A 248 -4.97 -22.00 4.10
CA ARG A 248 -5.13 -23.40 3.67
C ARG A 248 -6.51 -23.93 4.02
N GLU A 249 -6.93 -23.78 5.28
CA GLU A 249 -8.28 -24.16 5.72
C GLU A 249 -9.37 -23.46 4.89
N ALA A 250 -9.19 -22.17 4.60
CA ALA A 250 -10.12 -21.41 3.78
C ALA A 250 -10.26 -21.96 2.35
N ARG A 251 -9.16 -22.42 1.73
CA ARG A 251 -9.18 -23.07 0.41
C ARG A 251 -9.80 -24.46 0.45
N GLU A 252 -9.52 -25.24 1.49
CA GLU A 252 -10.17 -26.54 1.69
C GLU A 252 -11.71 -26.38 1.82
N ARG A 253 -12.14 -25.29 2.45
CA ARG A 253 -13.56 -24.85 2.51
C ARG A 253 -14.06 -24.13 1.25
N LYS A 254 -13.25 -24.00 0.21
CA LYS A 254 -13.55 -23.33 -1.07
C LYS A 254 -13.98 -21.87 -0.92
N LEU A 255 -13.54 -21.17 0.13
CA LEU A 255 -13.86 -19.76 0.33
C LEU A 255 -13.21 -18.86 -0.72
N ASP A 256 -12.10 -19.31 -1.32
CA ASP A 256 -11.44 -18.71 -2.47
C ASP A 256 -12.28 -18.76 -3.76
N GLN A 257 -13.29 -19.64 -3.82
CA GLN A 257 -14.22 -19.76 -4.94
C GLN A 257 -15.50 -18.93 -4.76
N ALA A 258 -15.74 -18.40 -3.55
CA ALA A 258 -16.92 -17.60 -3.27
C ALA A 258 -16.91 -16.30 -4.09
N ALA A 259 -18.07 -15.94 -4.67
CA ALA A 259 -18.20 -14.74 -5.50
C ALA A 259 -17.75 -13.48 -4.75
N ALA A 260 -18.18 -13.30 -3.50
CA ALA A 260 -17.78 -12.17 -2.66
C ALA A 260 -16.27 -12.07 -2.44
N TYR A 261 -15.57 -13.21 -2.32
CA TYR A 261 -14.11 -13.22 -2.20
C TYR A 261 -13.45 -12.81 -3.53
N ARG A 262 -13.88 -13.40 -4.66
CA ARG A 262 -13.33 -13.09 -5.99
C ARG A 262 -13.53 -11.63 -6.36
N GLU A 263 -14.70 -11.07 -6.07
CA GLU A 263 -14.97 -9.65 -6.27
C GLU A 263 -14.09 -8.75 -5.40
N ARG A 264 -13.92 -9.11 -4.12
CA ARG A 264 -13.02 -8.37 -3.22
C ARG A 264 -11.57 -8.45 -3.72
N LEU A 265 -11.12 -9.63 -4.15
CA LEU A 265 -9.79 -9.84 -4.70
C LEU A 265 -9.58 -9.00 -5.97
N ALA A 266 -10.55 -9.00 -6.89
CA ALA A 266 -10.48 -8.20 -8.11
C ALA A 266 -10.37 -6.70 -7.80
N ARG A 267 -11.22 -6.17 -6.91
CA ARG A 267 -11.14 -4.76 -6.48
C ARG A 267 -9.81 -4.41 -5.82
N GLN A 268 -9.26 -5.30 -4.99
CA GLN A 268 -7.95 -5.10 -4.38
C GLN A 268 -6.82 -5.15 -5.41
N SER A 269 -6.90 -6.07 -6.37
CA SER A 269 -5.96 -6.16 -7.48
C SER A 269 -5.95 -4.87 -8.31
N ASP A 270 -7.13 -4.35 -8.68
CA ASP A 270 -7.26 -3.10 -9.44
C ASP A 270 -6.66 -1.92 -8.67
N ALA A 271 -6.91 -1.83 -7.35
CA ALA A 271 -6.36 -0.78 -6.51
C ALA A 271 -4.83 -0.84 -6.42
N LEU A 272 -4.25 -2.04 -6.25
CA LEU A 272 -2.80 -2.23 -6.20
C LEU A 272 -2.13 -1.91 -7.54
N LEU A 273 -2.74 -2.31 -8.66
CA LEU A 273 -2.25 -1.98 -9.99
C LEU A 273 -2.29 -0.47 -10.26
N ALA A 274 -3.38 0.20 -9.83
CA ALA A 274 -3.49 1.65 -9.93
C ALA A 274 -2.43 2.37 -9.09
N ASP A 275 -2.16 1.90 -7.86
CA ASP A 275 -1.11 2.44 -7.00
C ASP A 275 0.28 2.26 -7.61
N GLU A 276 0.62 1.05 -8.07
CA GLU A 276 1.91 0.75 -8.69
C GLU A 276 2.14 1.63 -9.92
N LEU A 277 1.14 1.75 -10.81
CA LEU A 277 1.22 2.62 -11.97
C LEU A 277 1.41 4.09 -11.57
N THR A 278 0.67 4.55 -10.57
CA THR A 278 0.78 5.92 -10.05
C THR A 278 2.18 6.20 -9.50
N ARG A 279 2.77 5.25 -8.75
CA ARG A 279 4.14 5.36 -8.24
C ARG A 279 5.16 5.42 -9.37
N GLN A 280 5.05 4.55 -10.37
CA GLN A 280 5.96 4.52 -11.52
C GLN A 280 5.90 5.85 -12.30
N VAL A 281 4.69 6.32 -12.64
CA VAL A 281 4.50 7.58 -13.35
C VAL A 281 5.06 8.76 -12.58
N ALA A 282 4.84 8.81 -11.26
CA ALA A 282 5.41 9.86 -10.41
C ALA A 282 6.94 9.80 -10.40
N ALA A 283 7.54 8.61 -10.27
CA ALA A 283 8.99 8.44 -10.29
C ALA A 283 9.62 8.84 -11.63
N GLU A 284 8.96 8.54 -12.75
CA GLU A 284 9.44 8.84 -14.10
C GLU A 284 9.28 10.31 -14.48
N ARG A 285 8.16 10.95 -14.09
CA ARG A 285 7.75 12.25 -14.65
C ARG A 285 7.75 13.41 -13.65
N ALA A 286 7.76 13.15 -12.34
CA ALA A 286 7.64 14.18 -11.31
C ALA A 286 8.99 14.61 -10.71
N THR A 287 10.01 14.80 -11.55
CA THR A 287 11.31 15.35 -11.13
C THR A 287 11.18 16.82 -10.75
N VAL A 288 11.82 17.22 -9.65
CA VAL A 288 11.87 18.61 -9.17
C VAL A 288 13.31 19.10 -9.19
N THR A 289 13.54 20.26 -9.80
CA THR A 289 14.84 20.94 -9.82
C THR A 289 14.91 22.04 -8.76
N PRO A 290 16.11 22.52 -8.36
CA PRO A 290 16.24 23.67 -7.47
C PRO A 290 15.52 24.93 -7.99
N GLN A 291 15.47 25.12 -9.32
CA GLN A 291 14.78 26.25 -9.94
C GLN A 291 13.26 26.14 -9.79
N ASP A 292 12.70 24.92 -9.85
CA ASP A 292 11.28 24.69 -9.62
C ASP A 292 10.89 25.07 -8.18
N VAL A 293 11.75 24.76 -7.22
CA VAL A 293 11.56 25.10 -5.80
C VAL A 293 11.53 26.61 -5.61
N GLU A 294 12.44 27.35 -6.24
CA GLU A 294 12.47 28.81 -6.20
C GLU A 294 11.20 29.43 -6.81
N ARG A 295 10.76 28.93 -7.98
CA ARG A 295 9.52 29.39 -8.62
C ARG A 295 8.30 29.06 -7.77
N TYR A 296 8.28 27.88 -7.18
CA TYR A 296 7.20 27.42 -6.32
C TYR A 296 7.12 28.25 -5.04
N PHE A 297 8.25 28.59 -4.44
CA PHE A 297 8.31 29.53 -3.31
C PHE A 297 7.77 30.91 -3.70
N ALA A 298 8.23 31.48 -4.82
CA ALA A 298 7.79 32.79 -5.29
C ALA A 298 6.28 32.84 -5.58
N ALA A 299 5.73 31.79 -6.20
CA ALA A 299 4.31 31.70 -6.54
C ALA A 299 3.39 31.48 -5.32
N ASN A 300 3.92 30.94 -4.22
CA ASN A 300 3.12 30.51 -3.07
C ASN A 300 3.60 31.09 -1.73
N GLY A 301 4.43 32.14 -1.74
CA GLY A 301 5.08 32.69 -0.55
C GLY A 301 4.14 32.94 0.62
N LYS A 302 2.91 33.42 0.33
CA LYS A 302 1.89 33.70 1.35
C LYS A 302 1.62 32.55 2.32
N ARG A 303 1.69 31.28 1.88
CA ARG A 303 1.43 30.13 2.77
C ARG A 303 2.53 29.90 3.79
N TYR A 304 3.72 30.46 3.54
CA TYR A 304 4.90 30.33 4.39
C TYR A 304 5.10 31.54 5.28
N GLU A 305 4.21 32.53 5.23
CA GLU A 305 4.26 33.67 6.13
C GLU A 305 4.10 33.20 7.57
N SER A 306 5.14 33.42 8.38
CA SER A 306 5.04 33.25 9.82
C SER A 306 4.20 34.40 10.36
N LYS A 307 3.18 34.07 11.16
CA LYS A 307 2.34 35.05 11.85
C LYS A 307 3.16 35.83 12.89
N ALA A 308 2.72 37.05 13.18
CA ALA A 308 3.30 37.82 14.25
C ALA A 308 3.05 37.12 15.60
N GLU A 309 4.08 37.03 16.44
CA GLU A 309 4.02 36.35 17.73
C GLU A 309 4.78 37.11 18.81
N GLY A 310 4.25 37.07 20.03
CA GLY A 310 4.85 37.65 21.22
C GLY A 310 4.97 36.63 22.34
N ARG A 311 6.07 36.66 23.09
CA ARG A 311 6.25 35.89 24.32
C ARG A 311 5.95 36.80 25.49
N LEU A 312 5.00 36.42 26.33
CA LEU A 312 4.64 37.15 27.53
C LEU A 312 5.17 36.46 28.78
N ALA A 313 5.55 37.25 29.77
CA ALA A 313 5.66 36.81 31.15
C ALA A 313 4.63 37.56 32.01
N ARG A 314 4.12 36.91 33.06
CA ARG A 314 3.17 37.52 33.99
C ARG A 314 3.59 37.33 35.45
N ILE A 315 3.21 38.30 36.28
CA ILE A 315 3.21 38.24 37.74
C ILE A 315 1.77 38.40 38.17
N VAL A 316 1.29 37.46 38.99
CA VAL A 316 -0.08 37.46 39.49
C VAL A 316 -0.07 37.85 40.96
N CYS A 317 -0.91 38.79 41.36
CA CYS A 317 -0.95 39.38 42.69
C CYS A 317 -2.38 39.29 43.25
N ALA A 318 -2.47 39.20 44.58
CA ALA A 318 -3.75 39.10 45.28
C ALA A 318 -4.51 40.44 45.34
N SER A 319 -3.81 41.56 45.19
CA SER A 319 -4.38 42.91 45.28
C SER A 319 -3.73 43.86 44.27
N ARG A 320 -4.44 44.95 43.96
CA ARG A 320 -3.93 46.04 43.13
C ARG A 320 -2.67 46.66 43.72
N ASP A 321 -2.65 46.89 45.03
CA ASP A 321 -1.53 47.50 45.74
C ASP A 321 -0.27 46.63 45.66
N ASP A 322 -0.41 45.31 45.73
CA ASP A 322 0.72 44.40 45.59
C ASP A 322 1.26 44.39 44.16
N ALA A 323 0.37 44.42 43.16
CA ALA A 323 0.78 44.57 41.76
C ALA A 323 1.44 45.93 41.51
N GLN A 324 0.97 47.01 42.14
CA GLN A 324 1.57 48.33 42.03
C GLN A 324 2.98 48.36 42.61
N LYS A 325 3.21 47.73 43.77
CA LYS A 325 4.56 47.58 44.34
C LYS A 325 5.49 46.78 43.42
N VAL A 326 4.98 45.80 42.70
CA VAL A 326 5.77 45.07 41.69
C VAL A 326 6.21 46.01 40.58
N VAL A 327 5.31 46.87 40.08
CA VAL A 327 5.66 47.90 39.07
C VAL A 327 6.73 48.85 39.62
N GLU A 328 6.59 49.36 40.84
CA GLU A 328 7.58 50.25 41.46
C GLU A 328 8.96 49.60 41.59
N LEU A 329 9.01 48.31 41.93
CA LEU A 329 10.26 47.55 41.99
C LEU A 329 10.88 47.38 40.59
N LEU A 330 10.06 47.13 39.57
CA LEU A 330 10.50 47.06 38.17
C LEU A 330 11.02 48.41 37.67
N ASP A 331 10.38 49.52 38.06
CA ASP A 331 10.84 50.89 37.77
C ASP A 331 12.19 51.16 38.43
N GLY A 332 12.42 50.62 39.63
CA GLY A 332 13.69 50.63 40.34
C GLY A 332 14.76 49.68 39.78
N GLY A 333 14.48 48.96 38.68
CA GLY A 333 15.44 48.08 38.01
C GLY A 333 15.50 46.64 38.53
N ALA A 334 14.56 46.20 39.35
CA ALA A 334 14.46 44.79 39.74
C ALA A 334 14.17 43.90 38.52
N ALA A 335 14.71 42.68 38.53
CA ALA A 335 14.50 41.73 37.44
C ALA A 335 13.09 41.09 37.51
N PHE A 336 12.37 41.09 36.39
CA PHE A 336 10.99 40.61 36.31
C PHE A 336 10.85 39.14 36.69
N ASP A 337 11.76 38.28 36.22
CA ASP A 337 11.80 36.85 36.50
C ASP A 337 11.99 36.56 37.99
N LYS A 338 12.84 37.35 38.67
CA LYS A 338 13.02 37.28 40.12
C LYS A 338 11.74 37.67 40.86
N LEU A 339 11.11 38.78 40.47
CA LEU A 339 9.85 39.22 41.08
C LEU A 339 8.72 38.21 40.82
N ALA A 340 8.66 37.59 39.64
CA ALA A 340 7.72 36.53 39.36
C ALA A 340 7.92 35.34 40.30
N LYS A 341 9.18 34.94 40.54
CA LYS A 341 9.49 33.86 41.49
C LYS A 341 9.04 34.20 42.91
N ASP A 342 9.39 35.40 43.37
CA ASP A 342 9.24 35.80 44.77
C ASP A 342 7.81 36.26 45.12
N LYS A 343 7.11 36.90 44.18
CA LYS A 343 5.85 37.62 44.44
C LYS A 343 4.63 37.07 43.71
N SER A 344 4.79 36.31 42.62
CA SER A 344 3.63 35.83 41.83
C SER A 344 2.86 34.73 42.55
N SER A 345 1.54 34.81 42.64
CA SER A 345 0.68 33.71 43.10
C SER A 345 0.48 32.62 42.04
N ASP A 346 0.89 32.86 40.78
CA ASP A 346 0.75 31.89 39.69
C ASP A 346 1.80 30.78 39.79
N ALA A 347 1.40 29.65 40.38
CA ALA A 347 2.26 28.49 40.59
C ALA A 347 2.77 27.87 39.27
N ALA A 348 2.03 28.00 38.16
CA ALA A 348 2.40 27.39 36.88
C ALA A 348 3.63 28.07 36.27
N THR A 349 3.74 29.39 36.40
CA THR A 349 4.76 30.17 35.69
C THR A 349 5.82 30.78 36.62
N ARG A 350 5.53 30.91 37.92
CA ARG A 350 6.42 31.45 38.97
C ARG A 350 7.85 30.91 38.89
N THR A 351 8.02 29.60 38.72
CA THR A 351 9.36 28.96 38.71
C THR A 351 10.10 29.17 37.39
N ALA A 352 9.38 29.49 36.31
CA ALA A 352 9.90 29.85 35.00
C ALA A 352 9.97 31.37 34.78
N GLY A 353 10.07 32.16 35.86
CA GLY A 353 10.17 33.63 35.78
C GLY A 353 8.90 34.31 35.26
N GLY A 354 7.75 33.66 35.39
CA GLY A 354 6.45 34.16 34.93
C GLY A 354 6.17 33.90 33.44
N LEU A 355 7.08 33.26 32.71
CA LEU A 355 6.93 33.01 31.27
C LEU A 355 5.70 32.15 30.98
N LEU A 356 4.86 32.60 30.05
CA LEU A 356 3.71 31.84 29.57
C LEU A 356 4.14 30.81 28.53
N ASP A 357 3.57 29.61 28.56
CA ASP A 357 3.90 28.54 27.61
C ASP A 357 3.44 28.87 26.19
N GLU A 358 2.27 29.48 26.04
CA GLU A 358 1.71 29.87 24.74
C GLU A 358 2.08 31.32 24.37
N PRO A 359 2.38 31.60 23.10
CA PRO A 359 2.59 32.97 22.63
C PRO A 359 1.26 33.72 22.46
N ILE A 360 1.29 35.04 22.63
CA ILE A 360 0.21 35.91 22.13
C ILE A 360 0.40 36.11 20.62
N ARG A 361 -0.66 36.06 19.82
CA ARG A 361 -0.58 36.25 18.36
C ARG A 361 -1.05 37.66 17.98
N GLY A 362 -0.52 38.21 16.90
CA GLY A 362 -0.90 39.56 16.47
C GLY A 362 -2.25 39.65 15.73
N ASP A 363 -2.77 38.52 15.27
CA ASP A 363 -3.94 38.41 14.38
C ASP A 363 -5.16 37.73 15.04
N ASP A 364 -5.13 37.57 16.37
CA ASP A 364 -6.26 37.08 17.15
C ASP A 364 -6.58 38.04 18.33
N THR A 365 -7.44 37.57 19.23
CA THR A 365 -7.97 38.31 20.37
C THR A 365 -7.82 37.51 21.67
N VAL A 366 -7.02 36.44 21.64
CA VAL A 366 -6.86 35.49 22.74
C VAL A 366 -5.61 35.82 23.55
N VAL A 367 -5.78 35.99 24.86
CA VAL A 367 -4.68 36.17 25.80
C VAL A 367 -4.33 34.82 26.43
N PRO A 368 -3.09 34.33 26.27
CA PRO A 368 -2.67 33.07 26.88
C PRO A 368 -2.94 32.99 28.38
N GLY A 369 -3.60 31.91 28.81
CA GLY A 369 -3.96 31.69 30.21
C GLY A 369 -5.10 32.56 30.75
N ILE A 370 -5.80 33.30 29.88
CA ILE A 370 -7.02 34.07 30.20
C ILE A 370 -8.16 33.67 29.25
N GLY A 371 -7.89 33.60 27.94
CA GLY A 371 -8.89 33.33 26.90
C GLY A 371 -9.21 34.57 26.06
N GLU A 372 -10.40 34.58 25.46
CA GLU A 372 -10.87 35.64 24.56
C GLU A 372 -11.02 36.99 25.31
N ASN A 373 -10.17 37.98 25.00
CA ASN A 373 -10.23 39.31 25.58
C ASN A 373 -9.52 40.33 24.66
N ALA A 374 -10.28 40.93 23.73
CA ALA A 374 -9.73 41.80 22.69
C ALA A 374 -9.04 43.08 23.24
N ASP A 375 -9.59 43.70 24.30
CA ASP A 375 -9.04 44.93 24.86
C ASP A 375 -7.72 44.67 25.58
N LEU A 376 -7.66 43.61 26.39
CA LEU A 376 -6.44 43.19 27.06
C LEU A 376 -5.39 42.77 26.04
N HIS A 377 -5.77 41.96 25.06
CA HIS A 377 -4.89 41.54 23.98
C HIS A 377 -4.24 42.74 23.29
N LYS A 378 -5.04 43.71 22.84
CA LYS A 378 -4.55 44.93 22.19
C LYS A 378 -3.56 45.69 23.07
N ARG A 379 -3.84 45.81 24.37
CA ARG A 379 -2.93 46.45 25.33
C ARG A 379 -1.61 45.69 25.44
N LEU A 380 -1.65 44.37 25.65
CA LEU A 380 -0.45 43.53 25.76
C LEU A 380 0.36 43.49 24.46
N TRP A 381 -0.31 43.43 23.31
CA TRP A 381 0.34 43.43 21.99
C TRP A 381 1.05 44.75 21.71
N SER A 382 0.57 45.87 22.25
CA SER A 382 1.21 47.19 22.06
C SER A 382 2.56 47.33 22.79
N LEU A 383 2.86 46.46 23.76
CA LEU A 383 4.13 46.48 24.49
C LEU A 383 5.31 46.20 23.57
N ALA A 384 6.36 47.02 23.68
CA ALA A 384 7.65 46.75 23.05
C ALA A 384 8.37 45.59 23.76
N THR A 385 9.30 44.92 23.07
CA THR A 385 10.16 43.90 23.68
C THR A 385 10.89 44.48 24.91
N GLY A 386 10.75 43.80 26.04
CA GLY A 386 11.29 44.19 27.34
C GLY A 386 10.33 45.02 28.19
N GLU A 387 9.31 45.65 27.59
CA GLU A 387 8.35 46.51 28.27
C GLU A 387 7.35 45.70 29.09
N TYR A 388 6.89 46.29 30.19
CA TYR A 388 5.84 45.75 31.05
C TYR A 388 4.70 46.74 31.25
N THR A 389 3.55 46.22 31.64
CA THR A 389 2.34 47.00 31.92
C THR A 389 2.60 47.93 33.11
N ARG A 390 2.44 49.25 32.90
CA ARG A 390 2.62 50.27 33.95
C ARG A 390 1.46 50.28 34.95
N ASP A 391 0.24 50.13 34.48
CA ASP A 391 -0.91 49.96 35.36
C ASP A 391 -1.25 48.47 35.51
N PRO A 392 -1.36 47.95 36.75
CA PRO A 392 -1.85 46.62 37.01
C PRO A 392 -3.16 46.31 36.27
N ILE A 393 -3.25 45.09 35.74
CA ILE A 393 -4.39 44.63 34.96
C ILE A 393 -5.27 43.76 35.84
N GLU A 394 -6.54 44.10 35.99
CA GLU A 394 -7.51 43.23 36.64
C GLU A 394 -8.15 42.29 35.62
N VAL A 395 -8.20 41.00 35.93
CA VAL A 395 -9.04 40.01 35.24
C VAL A 395 -9.74 39.17 36.30
N ASP A 396 -11.07 39.15 36.30
CA ASP A 396 -11.90 38.35 37.23
C ASP A 396 -11.51 38.52 38.71
N GLY A 397 -11.22 39.74 39.15
CA GLY A 397 -10.80 40.05 40.52
C GLY A 397 -9.35 39.71 40.86
N VAL A 398 -8.55 39.24 39.90
CA VAL A 398 -7.13 38.92 40.04
C VAL A 398 -6.28 39.98 39.35
N TRP A 399 -5.16 40.37 39.97
CA TRP A 399 -4.30 41.44 39.47
C TRP A 399 -3.05 40.88 38.79
N HIS A 400 -2.72 41.41 37.63
CA HIS A 400 -1.63 40.95 36.79
C HIS A 400 -0.70 42.10 36.39
N VAL A 401 0.60 41.83 36.37
CA VAL A 401 1.61 42.65 35.67
C VAL A 401 2.19 41.78 34.56
N TYR A 402 2.13 42.25 33.32
CA TYR A 402 2.64 41.52 32.16
C TYR A 402 3.90 42.18 31.62
N ARG A 403 4.78 41.39 31.01
CA ARG A 403 5.96 41.83 30.26
C ARG A 403 6.02 41.15 28.90
N MET A 404 6.30 41.92 27.86
CA MET A 404 6.65 41.39 26.55
C MET A 404 8.12 40.94 26.59
N VAL A 405 8.37 39.65 26.64
CA VAL A 405 9.73 39.07 26.68
C VAL A 405 10.39 39.14 25.31
N SER A 406 9.63 38.86 24.26
CA SER A 406 10.06 39.00 22.87
C SER A 406 8.85 39.21 21.97
N LYS A 407 9.06 39.92 20.87
CA LYS A 407 8.03 40.12 19.85
C LYS A 407 8.65 39.94 18.47
N ARG A 408 7.96 39.20 17.61
CA ARG A 408 8.34 38.94 16.22
C ARG A 408 7.19 39.40 15.33
N GLU A 409 7.54 40.23 14.36
CA GLU A 409 6.60 40.66 13.33
C GLU A 409 6.33 39.53 12.34
N ALA A 410 5.18 39.61 11.67
CA ALA A 410 4.89 38.72 10.57
C ALA A 410 5.96 38.88 9.49
N ARG A 411 6.50 37.77 9.01
CA ARG A 411 7.50 37.77 7.94
C ARG A 411 7.32 36.54 7.07
N LEU A 412 7.71 36.66 5.82
CA LEU A 412 7.97 35.51 4.97
C LEU A 412 9.43 35.09 5.21
N PRO A 413 9.71 33.93 5.83
CA PRO A 413 11.07 33.44 5.99
C PRO A 413 11.73 33.30 4.61
N PRO A 414 13.02 33.65 4.46
CA PRO A 414 13.72 33.44 3.20
C PRO A 414 13.77 31.94 2.88
N LEU A 415 13.80 31.59 1.59
CA LEU A 415 13.78 30.20 1.14
C LEU A 415 14.84 29.34 1.83
N GLN A 416 16.03 29.89 2.13
CA GLN A 416 17.10 29.18 2.81
C GLN A 416 16.71 28.66 4.20
N GLU A 417 15.88 29.40 4.95
CA GLU A 417 15.42 28.99 6.29
C GLU A 417 14.39 27.85 6.24
N ILE A 418 13.63 27.75 5.14
CA ILE A 418 12.49 26.82 5.01
C ILE A 418 12.61 25.91 3.77
N ARG A 419 13.81 25.74 3.24
CA ARG A 419 14.06 25.07 1.95
C ARG A 419 13.48 23.65 1.94
N GLU A 420 13.73 22.87 2.97
CA GLU A 420 13.28 21.47 3.04
C GLU A 420 11.74 21.37 2.97
N GLN A 421 11.04 22.25 3.69
CA GLN A 421 9.58 22.31 3.68
C GLN A 421 9.07 22.67 2.29
N VAL A 422 9.63 23.71 1.68
CA VAL A 422 9.25 24.16 0.33
C VAL A 422 9.53 23.09 -0.72
N GLU A 423 10.67 22.39 -0.62
CA GLU A 423 11.04 21.30 -1.51
C GLU A 423 10.06 20.12 -1.41
N ALA A 424 9.67 19.74 -0.19
CA ALA A 424 8.67 18.69 0.03
C ALA A 424 7.31 19.06 -0.57
N ASP A 425 6.85 20.28 -0.31
CA ASP A 425 5.61 20.80 -0.86
C ASP A 425 5.66 20.88 -2.40
N CYS A 426 6.81 21.28 -2.97
CA CYS A 426 7.03 21.37 -4.41
C CYS A 426 6.97 19.98 -5.06
N ARG A 427 7.62 18.97 -4.46
CA ARG A 427 7.53 17.57 -4.90
C ARG A 427 6.09 17.06 -4.86
N GLN A 428 5.35 17.36 -3.81
CA GLN A 428 3.95 16.94 -3.71
C GLN A 428 3.08 17.58 -4.79
N ALA A 429 3.20 18.91 -4.97
CA ALA A 429 2.46 19.62 -5.99
C ALA A 429 2.78 19.09 -7.40
N ARG A 430 4.07 18.88 -7.70
CA ARG A 430 4.52 18.34 -8.99
C ARG A 430 3.97 16.94 -9.25
N ARG A 431 3.98 16.05 -8.26
CA ARG A 431 3.37 14.71 -8.38
C ARG A 431 1.89 14.79 -8.67
N ASN A 432 1.15 15.62 -7.92
CA ASN A 432 -0.29 15.77 -8.13
C ASN A 432 -0.60 16.27 -9.55
N GLU A 433 0.16 17.26 -10.04
CA GLU A 433 0.03 17.79 -11.39
C GLU A 433 0.27 16.70 -12.46
N VAL A 434 1.40 15.99 -12.36
CA VAL A 434 1.79 14.90 -13.28
C VAL A 434 0.73 13.80 -13.30
N LEU A 435 0.23 13.39 -12.13
CA LEU A 435 -0.78 12.34 -12.03
C LEU A 435 -2.11 12.79 -12.62
N MET A 436 -2.54 14.03 -12.38
CA MET A 436 -3.76 14.57 -13.00
C MET A 436 -3.64 14.63 -14.52
N GLN A 437 -2.50 15.06 -15.05
CA GLN A 437 -2.23 15.05 -16.50
C GLN A 437 -2.27 13.62 -17.06
N TYR A 438 -1.58 12.69 -16.41
CA TYR A 438 -1.54 11.29 -16.82
C TYR A 438 -2.92 10.64 -16.79
N VAL A 439 -3.72 10.87 -15.74
CA VAL A 439 -5.10 10.38 -15.66
C VAL A 439 -5.94 10.93 -16.81
N GLN A 440 -5.78 12.20 -17.20
CA GLN A 440 -6.46 12.75 -18.37
C GLN A 440 -6.01 12.09 -19.68
N GLU A 441 -4.72 11.84 -19.86
CA GLU A 441 -4.17 11.11 -21.01
C GLU A 441 -4.79 9.70 -21.13
N VAL A 442 -4.77 8.95 -20.02
CA VAL A 442 -5.33 7.60 -19.94
C VAL A 442 -6.85 7.61 -20.12
N ALA A 443 -7.56 8.56 -19.51
CA ALA A 443 -9.01 8.70 -19.70
C ALA A 443 -9.39 8.93 -21.16
N ARG A 444 -8.62 9.77 -21.89
CA ARG A 444 -8.80 9.95 -23.35
C ARG A 444 -8.49 8.68 -24.13
N LYS A 445 -7.36 8.02 -23.81
CA LYS A 445 -6.95 6.74 -24.43
C LYS A 445 -8.03 5.66 -24.29
N HIS A 446 -8.71 5.61 -23.15
CA HIS A 446 -9.76 4.64 -22.84
C HIS A 446 -11.18 5.16 -23.09
N ALA A 447 -11.34 6.32 -23.74
CA ALA A 447 -12.62 6.93 -24.08
C ALA A 447 -13.61 7.04 -22.88
N VAL A 448 -13.09 7.38 -21.70
CA VAL A 448 -13.89 7.50 -20.47
C VAL A 448 -14.93 8.61 -20.64
N SER A 449 -16.19 8.26 -20.38
CA SER A 449 -17.33 9.18 -20.40
C SER A 449 -17.99 9.24 -19.03
N PHE A 450 -18.25 10.45 -18.52
CA PHE A 450 -18.95 10.68 -17.26
C PHE A 450 -20.39 11.10 -17.54
N TYR A 451 -21.34 10.57 -16.75
CA TYR A 451 -22.77 10.93 -16.83
C TYR A 451 -23.28 11.46 -15.47
N PRO A 452 -22.87 12.67 -15.02
CA PRO A 452 -23.14 13.15 -13.66
C PRO A 452 -24.63 13.32 -13.34
N ALA A 453 -25.43 13.70 -14.33
CA ALA A 453 -26.88 13.86 -14.17
C ALA A 453 -27.58 12.55 -13.78
N ALA A 454 -27.10 11.40 -14.27
CA ALA A 454 -27.63 10.08 -13.91
C ALA A 454 -27.23 9.64 -12.49
N VAL A 455 -26.15 10.19 -11.95
CA VAL A 455 -25.70 9.96 -10.56
C VAL A 455 -26.55 10.78 -9.59
N ALA A 456 -26.83 12.04 -9.92
CA ALA A 456 -27.60 12.96 -9.07
C ALA A 456 -29.11 12.64 -9.03
N SER A 457 -29.66 11.96 -10.04
CA SER A 457 -31.08 11.64 -10.13
C SER A 457 -31.55 10.50 -9.23
N ARG A 458 -30.64 9.85 -8.49
CA ARG A 458 -30.98 8.75 -7.57
C ARG A 458 -31.18 9.34 -6.17
N PRO A 459 -32.42 9.37 -5.62
CA PRO A 459 -32.64 9.87 -4.27
C PRO A 459 -31.82 9.03 -3.28
N ALA A 460 -31.30 9.68 -2.24
CA ALA A 460 -30.61 9.00 -1.14
C ALA A 460 -31.63 8.07 -0.46
N THR A 461 -31.66 6.81 -0.88
CA THR A 461 -32.46 5.79 -0.21
C THR A 461 -31.92 5.61 1.20
N GLU A 462 -32.80 5.77 2.19
CA GLU A 462 -32.57 5.37 3.58
C GLU A 462 -31.93 3.96 3.57
N SER A 463 -30.81 3.84 4.27
CA SER A 463 -30.05 2.60 4.39
C SER A 463 -30.97 1.43 4.84
N PRO A 464 -30.77 0.22 4.31
CA PRO A 464 -31.55 -0.96 4.69
C PRO A 464 -31.37 -1.36 6.16
#